data_AF-A0A2M7TZB5-F1
#
_entry.id   AF-A0A2M7TZB5-F1
#
_cell.length_a   1.000
_cell.length_b   1.000
_cell.length_c   1.000
_cell.angle_alpha   90.00
_cell.angle_beta   90.00
_cell.angle_gamma   90.00
#
_symmetry.space_group_name_H-M   'P 1'
#
loop_
_entity.id
_entity.type
_entity.pdbx_description
1 polymer ?
#
loop_
_entity_poly.entity_id
_entity_poly.type
_entity_poly.pdbx_seq_one_letter_code
_entity_poly.pdbx_strand_id
1 'polypeptide(L)'
;MAVPKKYFHDHLVLLLLSINAFLAIAGSIFILVRLGTSHGTGYIVQYRASLGINAFETGSVTALLSFVAFAALVLATHTVLSMRAYRIHRQLAITILSLGILLLILTIIISNALLVLR
;
A
#
# COMPACT_ATOMS: atom_id res chain seq x y z
N MET A 1 6.82 22.42 12.80
CA MET A 1 7.68 21.38 13.42
C MET A 1 9.07 21.46 12.80
N ALA A 2 10.13 21.71 13.58
CA ALA A 2 11.50 21.75 13.04
C ALA A 2 11.99 20.34 12.69
N VAL A 3 12.01 19.96 11.42
CA VAL A 3 12.57 18.66 11.01
C VAL A 3 14.06 18.66 11.35
N PRO A 4 14.58 17.64 12.05
CA PRO A 4 16.00 17.61 12.39
C PRO A 4 16.83 17.62 11.10
N LYS A 5 17.74 18.59 10.94
CA LYS A 5 18.57 18.74 9.73
C LYS A 5 19.29 17.44 9.34
N LYS A 6 19.62 16.59 10.32
CA LYS A 6 20.24 15.27 10.13
C LYS A 6 19.35 14.21 9.45
N TYR A 7 18.02 14.38 9.43
CA TYR A 7 17.12 13.40 8.79
C TYR A 7 17.28 13.41 7.27
N PHE A 8 17.30 14.61 6.68
CA PHE A 8 17.48 14.80 5.23
C PHE A 8 18.93 14.70 4.77
N HIS A 9 19.87 14.38 5.65
CA HIS A 9 21.26 14.08 5.28
C HIS A 9 21.60 12.59 5.46
N ASP A 10 20.70 11.80 6.04
CA ASP A 10 20.91 10.36 6.20
C ASP A 10 20.49 9.65 4.92
N HIS A 11 21.48 9.25 4.12
CA HIS A 11 21.27 8.59 2.83
C HIS A 11 20.44 7.32 2.96
N LEU A 12 20.57 6.57 4.06
CA LEU A 12 19.82 5.34 4.27
C LEU A 12 18.35 5.64 4.54
N VAL A 13 18.05 6.61 5.39
CA VAL A 13 16.67 7.04 5.65
C VAL A 13 16.02 7.62 4.40
N LEU A 14 16.74 8.43 3.63
CA LEU A 14 16.27 8.95 2.35
C LEU A 14 15.99 7.84 1.33
N LEU A 15 16.88 6.85 1.25
CA LEU A 15 16.70 5.68 0.39
C LEU A 15 15.45 4.88 0.79
N LEU A 16 15.27 4.60 2.09
CA LEU A 16 14.09 3.87 2.53
C LEU A 16 12.80 4.67 2.33
N LEU A 17 12.85 5.99 2.53
CA LEU A 17 11.72 6.87 2.26
C LEU A 17 11.37 6.91 0.78
N SER A 18 12.36 6.98 -0.11
CA SER A 18 12.13 6.98 -1.55
C SER A 18 11.58 5.64 -2.04
N ILE A 19 12.04 4.51 -1.49
CA ILE A 19 11.48 3.19 -1.78
C ILE A 19 10.01 3.11 -1.34
N ASN A 20 9.68 3.59 -0.13
CA ASN A 20 8.28 3.63 0.33
C ASN A 20 7.42 4.50 -0.59
N ALA A 21 7.88 5.70 -0.93
CA ALA A 21 7.15 6.60 -1.83
C ALA A 21 6.96 5.98 -3.22
N PHE A 22 8.02 5.37 -3.76
CA PHE A 22 7.97 4.68 -5.04
C PHE A 22 6.97 3.52 -5.01
N LEU A 23 7.02 2.65 -4.00
CA LEU A 23 6.10 1.51 -3.87
C LEU A 23 4.65 1.96 -3.73
N ALA A 24 4.38 2.99 -2.93
CA ALA A 24 3.03 3.51 -2.75
C ALA A 24 2.47 4.11 -4.05
N ILE A 25 3.29 4.90 -4.77
CA ILE A 25 2.87 5.54 -6.04
C ILE A 25 2.73 4.48 -7.14
N ALA A 26 3.77 3.66 -7.36
CA ALA A 26 3.77 2.63 -8.39
C ALA A 26 2.66 1.59 -8.13
N GLY A 27 2.48 1.16 -6.87
CA GLY A 27 1.39 0.26 -6.48
C GLY A 27 0.01 0.87 -6.72
N SER A 28 -0.18 2.15 -6.39
CA SER A 28 -1.44 2.85 -6.65
C SER A 28 -1.74 2.96 -8.15
N ILE A 29 -0.75 3.36 -8.95
CA ILE A 29 -0.87 3.42 -10.42
C ILE A 29 -1.19 2.04 -10.98
N PHE A 30 -0.51 1.00 -10.52
CA PHE A 30 -0.74 -0.37 -10.94
C PHE A 30 -2.20 -0.80 -10.70
N ILE A 31 -2.74 -0.53 -9.50
CA ILE A 31 -4.14 -0.84 -9.17
C ILE A 31 -5.10 -0.05 -10.08
N LEU A 32 -4.84 1.26 -10.25
CA LEU A 32 -5.68 2.15 -11.07
C LEU A 32 -5.70 1.76 -12.55
N VAL A 33 -4.53 1.49 -13.14
CA VAL A 33 -4.42 1.05 -14.54
C VAL A 33 -5.16 -0.26 -14.74
N ARG A 34 -4.98 -1.21 -13.83
CA ARG A 34 -5.61 -2.53 -13.94
C ARG A 34 -7.13 -2.49 -13.73
N LEU A 35 -7.60 -1.52 -12.95
CA LEU A 35 -9.02 -1.21 -12.85
C LEU A 35 -9.57 -0.60 -14.15
N GLY A 36 -8.83 0.34 -14.75
CA GLY A 36 -9.25 1.06 -15.96
C GLY A 36 -9.24 0.22 -17.24
N THR A 37 -8.37 -0.78 -17.34
CA THR A 37 -8.32 -1.70 -18.50
C THR A 37 -9.34 -2.83 -18.42
N SER A 38 -10.13 -2.93 -17.36
CA SER A 38 -11.06 -4.02 -17.11
C SER A 38 -12.51 -3.58 -17.33
N HIS A 39 -13.17 -4.11 -18.36
CA HIS A 39 -14.57 -3.83 -18.71
C HIS A 39 -15.61 -4.61 -17.87
N GLY A 40 -15.19 -5.37 -16.85
CA GLY A 40 -16.08 -6.13 -15.96
C GLY A 40 -16.56 -5.31 -14.76
N THR A 41 -17.77 -5.57 -14.26
CA THR A 41 -18.43 -4.79 -13.18
C THR A 41 -18.05 -5.20 -11.76
N GLY A 42 -17.36 -6.33 -11.53
CA GLY A 42 -16.90 -6.74 -10.20
C GLY A 42 -15.85 -7.87 -10.22
N TYR A 43 -15.24 -8.20 -9.08
CA TYR A 43 -14.27 -9.29 -8.93
C TYR A 43 -14.77 -10.34 -7.94
N ILE A 44 -14.41 -11.62 -8.08
CA ILE A 44 -14.95 -12.66 -7.19
C ILE A 44 -14.36 -12.50 -5.78
N VAL A 45 -15.21 -12.16 -4.81
CA VAL A 45 -14.84 -12.01 -3.38
C VAL A 45 -15.00 -13.33 -2.63
N GLN A 46 -16.11 -14.03 -2.88
CA GLN A 46 -16.43 -15.24 -2.13
C GLN A 46 -17.24 -16.23 -2.99
N TYR A 47 -16.91 -17.51 -2.86
CA TYR A 47 -17.76 -18.60 -3.32
C TYR A 47 -18.77 -18.95 -2.24
N ARG A 48 -20.07 -18.84 -2.54
CA ARG A 48 -21.16 -19.23 -1.64
C ARG A 48 -21.88 -20.47 -2.18
N ALA A 49 -21.51 -21.64 -1.66
CA ALA A 49 -22.16 -22.90 -1.99
C ALA A 49 -23.68 -22.92 -1.67
N SER A 50 -24.14 -22.08 -0.74
CA SER A 50 -25.54 -22.01 -0.33
C SER A 50 -26.48 -21.31 -1.33
N LEU A 51 -25.95 -20.64 -2.36
CA LEU A 51 -26.72 -19.87 -3.36
C LEU A 51 -26.81 -20.60 -4.72
N GLY A 52 -26.32 -21.83 -4.83
CA GLY A 52 -26.32 -22.63 -6.05
C GLY A 52 -24.95 -22.70 -6.74
N ILE A 53 -24.87 -23.52 -7.79
CA ILE A 53 -23.65 -23.71 -8.59
C ILE A 53 -23.31 -22.38 -9.28
N ASN A 54 -22.09 -21.85 -9.04
CA ASN A 54 -21.57 -20.58 -9.57
C ASN A 54 -22.10 -19.26 -8.99
N ALA A 55 -22.65 -19.26 -7.77
CA ALA A 55 -22.99 -18.02 -7.08
C ALA A 55 -21.75 -17.37 -6.42
N PHE A 56 -21.06 -16.52 -7.18
CA PHE A 56 -19.93 -15.72 -6.72
C PHE A 56 -20.39 -14.34 -6.26
N GLU A 57 -20.00 -13.93 -5.05
CA GLU A 57 -20.22 -12.57 -4.58
C GLU A 57 -19.19 -11.66 -5.24
N THR A 58 -19.64 -10.64 -5.98
CA THR A 58 -18.75 -9.72 -6.69
C THR A 58 -18.39 -8.52 -5.82
N GLY A 59 -17.09 -8.32 -5.62
CA GLY A 59 -16.52 -7.17 -4.95
C GLY A 59 -16.64 -5.91 -5.78
N SER A 60 -16.97 -4.83 -5.09
CA SER A 60 -17.16 -3.52 -5.70
C SER A 60 -15.82 -2.82 -5.95
N VAL A 61 -15.80 -1.99 -6.99
CA VAL A 61 -14.66 -1.13 -7.35
C VAL A 61 -14.17 -0.27 -6.17
N THR A 62 -15.06 0.07 -5.22
CA THR A 62 -14.70 0.84 -4.03
C THR A 62 -13.70 0.11 -3.12
N ALA A 63 -13.75 -1.22 -3.07
CA ALA A 63 -12.80 -2.01 -2.29
C ALA A 63 -11.39 -1.96 -2.93
N LEU A 64 -11.29 -1.94 -4.26
CA LEU A 64 -10.01 -1.73 -4.94
C LEU A 64 -9.45 -0.31 -4.73
N LEU A 65 -10.31 0.71 -4.72
CA LEU A 65 -9.91 2.07 -4.37
C LEU A 65 -9.44 2.19 -2.92
N SER A 66 -9.97 1.36 -2.01
CA SER A 66 -9.53 1.34 -0.61
C SER A 66 -8.06 0.90 -0.47
N PHE A 67 -7.54 0.04 -1.35
CA PHE A 67 -6.10 -0.30 -1.36
C PHE A 67 -5.21 0.88 -1.78
N VAL A 68 -5.68 1.73 -2.69
CA VAL A 68 -4.98 2.97 -3.07
C VAL A 68 -4.96 3.94 -1.88
N ALA A 69 -6.11 4.14 -1.23
CA ALA A 69 -6.21 4.96 -0.03
C ALA A 69 -5.33 4.42 1.11
N PHE A 70 -5.29 3.09 1.29
CA PHE A 70 -4.44 2.42 2.26
C PHE A 70 -2.96 2.65 1.98
N ALA A 71 -2.51 2.50 0.72
CA ALA A 71 -1.12 2.76 0.35
C ALA A 71 -0.70 4.22 0.64
N ALA A 72 -1.58 5.18 0.36
CA ALA A 72 -1.35 6.59 0.68
C ALA A 72 -1.26 6.83 2.20
N LEU A 73 -2.15 6.22 2.98
CA LEU A 73 -2.13 6.30 4.44
C LEU A 73 -0.87 5.68 5.02
N VAL A 74 -0.44 4.50 4.53
CA VAL A 74 0.79 3.84 4.96
C VAL A 74 1.99 4.74 4.70
N LEU A 75 2.11 5.32 3.50
CA LEU A 75 3.19 6.25 3.17
C LEU A 75 3.21 7.45 4.11
N ALA A 76 2.07 8.12 4.30
CA ALA A 76 1.97 9.32 5.12
C ALA A 76 2.30 9.03 6.59
N THR A 77 1.68 7.99 7.17
CA THR A 77 1.86 7.62 8.57
C THR A 77 3.29 7.18 8.86
N HIS A 78 3.89 6.33 8.02
CA HIS A 78 5.26 5.87 8.20
C HIS A 78 6.27 7.00 8.03
N THR A 79 6.02 7.94 7.12
CA THR A 79 6.87 9.14 6.96
C THR A 79 6.81 10.04 8.19
N VAL A 80 5.61 10.29 8.73
CA VAL A 80 5.45 11.11 9.94
C VAL A 80 6.05 10.42 11.16
N LEU A 81 5.81 9.12 11.33
CA LEU A 81 6.35 8.33 12.42
C LEU A 81 7.87 8.22 12.35
N SER A 82 8.46 7.98 11.17
CA SER A 82 9.91 7.91 11.00
C SER A 82 10.59 9.23 11.35
N MET A 83 10.01 10.37 10.94
CA MET A 83 10.53 11.70 11.30
C MET A 83 10.52 11.93 12.81
N ARG A 84 9.46 11.49 13.50
CA ARG A 84 9.36 11.61 14.97
C ARG A 84 10.32 10.66 15.67
N ALA A 85 10.38 9.40 15.25
CA ALA A 85 11.25 8.37 15.82
C ALA A 85 12.74 8.70 15.62
N TYR A 86 13.11 9.33 14.50
CA TYR A 86 14.49 9.72 14.23
C TYR A 86 15.04 10.74 15.24
N ARG A 87 14.17 11.55 15.87
CA ARG A 87 14.57 12.45 16.96
C ARG A 87 14.98 11.70 18.22
N ILE A 88 14.45 10.51 18.44
CA ILE A 88 14.73 9.65 19.59
C ILE A 88 15.96 8.79 19.27
N HIS A 89 15.81 7.88 18.29
CA HIS A 89 16.89 7.04 17.80
C HIS A 89 16.75 6.75 16.31
N ARG A 90 17.86 6.90 15.58
CA ARG A 90 17.97 6.58 14.16
C ARG A 90 17.48 5.17 13.83
N GLN A 91 17.81 4.18 14.65
CA GLN A 91 17.42 2.79 14.41
C GLN A 91 15.90 2.60 14.36
N LEU A 92 15.14 3.31 15.22
CA LEU A 92 13.68 3.24 15.22
C LEU A 92 13.07 3.76 13.92
N ALA A 93 13.62 4.86 13.37
CA ALA A 93 13.18 5.40 12.10
C ALA A 93 13.42 4.43 10.93
N ILE A 94 14.57 3.75 10.93
CA ILE A 94 14.91 2.72 9.95
C ILE A 94 13.92 1.56 10.04
N THR A 95 13.68 1.03 11.24
CA THR A 95 12.72 -0.06 11.45
C THR A 95 11.32 0.31 10.99
N ILE A 96 10.85 1.52 11.29
CA ILE A 96 9.55 2.02 10.82
C ILE A 96 9.51 2.03 9.29
N LEU A 97 10.50 2.64 8.63
CA LEU A 97 10.51 2.70 7.16
C LEU A 97 10.60 1.30 6.52
N SER A 98 11.36 0.37 7.11
CA SER A 98 11.42 -1.02 6.65
C SER A 98 10.09 -1.76 6.80
N LEU A 99 9.36 -1.55 7.91
CA LEU A 99 8.01 -2.10 8.09
C LEU A 99 7.01 -1.48 7.09
N GLY A 100 7.17 -0.21 6.75
CA GLY A 100 6.39 0.45 5.70
C GLY A 100 6.56 -0.24 4.34
N ILE A 101 7.80 -0.60 3.98
CA ILE A 101 8.09 -1.34 2.74
C ILE A 101 7.35 -2.68 2.74
N LEU A 102 7.44 -3.43 3.84
CA LEU A 102 6.76 -4.73 3.98
C LEU A 102 5.23 -4.59 3.78
N LEU A 103 4.62 -3.60 4.43
CA LEU A 103 3.18 -3.33 4.31
C LEU A 103 2.77 -2.95 2.87
N LEU A 104 3.56 -2.10 2.21
CA LEU A 104 3.29 -1.72 0.81
C LEU A 104 3.44 -2.89 -0.16
N ILE A 105 4.45 -3.75 0.05
CA ILE A 105 4.63 -4.97 -0.75
C ILE A 105 3.42 -5.90 -0.57
N LEU A 106 2.99 -6.16 0.67
CA LEU A 106 1.80 -6.98 0.94
C LEU A 106 0.54 -6.39 0.27
N THR A 107 0.40 -5.06 0.31
CA THR A 107 -0.70 -4.36 -0.36
C THR A 107 -0.72 -4.63 -1.86
N ILE A 108 0.45 -4.57 -2.52
CA ILE A 108 0.59 -4.86 -3.95
C ILE A 108 0.28 -6.34 -4.24
N ILE A 109 0.79 -7.26 -3.42
CA ILE A 109 0.55 -8.71 -3.61
C ILE A 109 -0.94 -9.04 -3.47
N ILE A 110 -1.58 -8.56 -2.40
CA ILE A 110 -3.00 -8.83 -2.11
C ILE A 110 -3.89 -8.21 -3.18
N SER A 111 -3.65 -6.93 -3.54
CA SER A 111 -4.42 -6.27 -4.59
C SER A 111 -4.26 -6.96 -5.94
N ASN A 112 -3.05 -7.40 -6.30
CA ASN A 112 -2.83 -8.19 -7.51
C ASN A 112 -3.55 -9.54 -7.47
N ALA A 113 -3.49 -10.27 -6.34
CA ALA A 113 -4.18 -11.55 -6.20
C ALA A 113 -5.70 -11.40 -6.42
N LEU A 114 -6.31 -10.37 -5.82
CA LEU A 114 -7.74 -10.06 -6.02
C LEU A 114 -8.06 -9.63 -7.45
N LEU A 115 -7.17 -8.89 -8.11
CA LEU A 115 -7.33 -8.45 -9.50
C LEU A 115 -7.12 -9.60 -10.52
N VAL A 116 -6.38 -10.65 -10.15
CA VAL A 116 -6.17 -11.86 -10.99
C VAL A 116 -7.29 -12.87 -10.80
N LEU A 117 -7.83 -13.00 -9.58
CA LEU A 117 -8.99 -13.87 -9.29
C LEU A 117 -10.33 -13.30 -9.77
N ARG A 118 -10.29 -12.15 -10.44
CA ARG A 118 -11.44 -11.45 -11.01
C ARG A 118 -11.99 -12.14 -12.25
#